data_AF-A0A7Z9PYT7-F1
#
_entry.id   AF-A0A7Z9PYT7-F1
#
_cell.length_a   1.000
_cell.length_b   1.000
_cell.length_c   1.000
_cell.angle_alpha   90.00
_cell.angle_beta   90.00
_cell.angle_gamma   90.00
#
_symmetry.space_group_name_H-M   'P 1'
#
loop_
_entity.id
_entity.type
_entity.pdbx_description
1 polymer ?
#
loop_
_entity_poly.entity_id
_entity_poly.type
_entity_poly.pdbx_seq_one_letter_code
_entity_poly.pdbx_strand_id
1 'polypeptide(L)' 'MDGGYQLIVLVQNETGYKNLCKLVTIGIFEGMSYKPRVDLTMLAAHNDGLLFLTGGYTGLFGPIATDADAACPSG' A
#
# COMPACT_ATOMS: atom_id res chain seq x y z
N MET A 1 14.70 8.66 -4.78
CA MET A 1 14.10 7.36 -4.41
C MET A 1 12.65 7.64 -4.06
N ASP A 2 11.71 7.04 -4.79
CA ASP A 2 10.29 7.33 -4.70
C ASP A 2 9.73 6.95 -3.32
N GLY A 3 9.31 7.94 -2.52
CA GLY A 3 8.80 7.77 -1.16
C GLY A 3 7.39 7.15 -1.10
N GLY A 4 7.25 5.88 -1.47
CA GLY A 4 6.01 5.12 -1.27
C GLY A 4 6.30 3.67 -0.90
N TYR A 5 5.47 3.10 -0.02
CA TYR A 5 5.54 1.70 0.37
C TYR A 5 4.58 0.85 -0.46
N GLN A 6 4.91 -0.42 -0.63
CA GLN A 6 4.03 -1.38 -1.27
C GLN A 6 2.95 -1.84 -0.29
N LEU A 7 1.69 -1.73 -0.69
CA LEU A 7 0.56 -2.25 0.07
C LEU A 7 -0.06 -3.42 -0.70
N ILE A 8 -0.23 -4.56 -0.02
CA ILE A 8 -0.93 -5.71 -0.59
C ILE A 8 -2.35 -5.70 -0.02
N VAL A 9 -3.33 -5.84 -0.91
CA VAL A 9 -4.75 -5.80 -0.56
C VAL A 9 -5.42 -7.09 -1.03
N LEU A 10 -6.19 -7.73 -0.16
CA LEU A 10 -7.04 -8.87 -0.48
C LEU A 10 -8.50 -8.44 -0.48
N VAL A 11 -9.24 -8.88 -1.48
CA VAL A 11 -10.67 -8.60 -1.61
C VAL A 11 -11.45 -9.69 -0.90
N GLN A 12 -12.31 -9.31 0.05
CA GLN A 12 -13.14 -10.25 0.81
C GLN A 12 -14.48 -10.55 0.13
N ASN A 13 -15.04 -9.59 -0.62
CA ASN A 13 -16.39 -9.69 -1.19
C ASN A 13 -16.56 -8.77 -2.41
N GLU A 14 -17.73 -8.81 -3.06
CA GLU A 14 -18.03 -7.97 -4.23
C GLU A 14 -17.96 -6.47 -3.95
N THR A 15 -18.33 -6.03 -2.75
CA THR A 15 -18.21 -4.61 -2.33
C THR A 15 -16.75 -4.19 -2.32
N GLY A 16 -15.87 -5.02 -1.75
CA GLY A 16 -14.43 -4.83 -1.77
C GLY A 16 -13.87 -4.78 -3.19
N TYR A 17 -14.35 -5.63 -4.10
CA TYR A 17 -13.92 -5.58 -5.50
C TYR A 17 -14.28 -4.24 -6.15
N LYS A 18 -15.51 -3.76 -5.96
CA LYS A 18 -15.95 -2.44 -6.47
C LYS A 18 -15.12 -1.31 -5.87
N ASN A 19 -14.80 -1.39 -4.59
CA ASN A 19 -13.96 -0.40 -3.90
C ASN A 19 -12.52 -0.44 -4.44
N LEU A 20 -11.94 -1.61 -4.66
CA LEU A 20 -10.61 -1.76 -5.27
C LEU A 20 -10.57 -1.14 -6.67
N CYS A 21 -11.56 -1.42 -7.53
CA CYS A 21 -11.63 -0.82 -8.86
C CYS A 21 -11.69 0.71 -8.83
N LYS A 22 -12.45 1.30 -7.89
CA LYS A 22 -12.49 2.75 -7.69
C LYS A 22 -11.13 3.29 -7.27
N LEU A 23 -10.48 2.66 -6.29
CA LEU A 23 -9.16 3.07 -5.80
C LEU A 23 -8.09 3.02 -6.89
N VAL A 24 -8.07 1.97 -7.71
CA VAL A 24 -7.16 1.86 -8.86
C VAL A 24 -7.43 2.95 -9.89
N THR A 25 -8.71 3.19 -10.19
CA THR A 25 -9.14 4.25 -11.11
C THR A 25 -8.65 5.61 -10.63
N ILE A 26 -8.94 5.96 -9.37
CA ILE A 26 -8.50 7.21 -8.73
C ILE A 26 -6.97 7.34 -8.78
N GLY A 27 -6.23 6.29 -8.40
CA GLY A 27 -4.77 6.33 -8.38
C GLY A 27 -4.10 6.46 -9.75
N ILE A 28 -4.76 6.04 -10.82
CA ILE A 28 -4.30 6.24 -12.20
C ILE A 28 -4.60 7.67 -12.68
N PHE A 29 -5.83 8.16 -12.44
CA PHE A 29 -6.28 9.46 -12.96
C PHE A 29 -5.75 10.65 -12.15
N GLU A 30 -5.75 10.59 -10.82
CA GLU A 30 -5.26 11.68 -9.96
C GLU A 30 -3.74 11.68 -9.86
N GLY A 31 -3.11 10.50 -9.88
CA GLY A 31 -1.67 10.38 -9.72
C GLY A 31 -0.85 10.63 -10.99
N MET A 32 -1.49 10.67 -12.17
CA MET A 32 -0.84 10.75 -13.51
C MET A 32 0.41 9.85 -13.63
N SER A 33 0.42 8.73 -12.91
CA SER A 33 1.59 7.89 -12.70
C SER A 33 1.34 6.52 -13.30
N TYR A 34 2.36 5.96 -13.96
CA TYR A 34 2.29 4.60 -14.51
C TYR A 34 2.09 3.54 -13.41
N LYS A 35 2.51 3.85 -12.17
CA LYS A 35 2.19 3.06 -10.97
C LYS A 35 1.02 3.73 -10.23
N PRO A 36 -0.12 3.05 -10.02
CA PRO A 36 -1.23 3.61 -9.26
C PRO A 36 -0.79 3.86 -7.82
N ARG A 37 -0.84 5.13 -7.41
CA ARG A 37 -0.57 5.56 -6.03
C ARG A 37 -1.88 6.05 -5.43
N VAL A 38 -2.14 5.66 -4.20
CA VAL A 38 -3.38 6.01 -3.49
C VAL A 38 -2.99 6.50 -2.10
N ASP A 39 -3.51 7.65 -1.71
CA ASP A 39 -3.34 8.18 -0.36
C ASP A 39 -4.15 7.39 0.67
N LEU A 40 -3.64 7.32 1.90
CA LEU A 40 -4.29 6.63 3.01
C LEU A 40 -5.70 7.16 3.31
N THR A 41 -5.97 8.44 3.05
CA THR A 41 -7.30 9.05 3.24
C THR A 41 -8.33 8.48 2.26
N MET A 42 -7.97 8.35 0.98
CA MET A 42 -8.81 7.73 -0.05
C MET A 42 -9.00 6.24 0.23
N LEU A 43 -7.95 5.58 0.72
CA LEU A 43 -7.99 4.19 1.15
C LEU A 43 -8.97 3.97 2.31
N ALA A 44 -8.95 4.85 3.31
CA ALA A 44 -9.87 4.80 4.45
C ALA A 44 -11.33 5.01 4.02
N ALA A 45 -11.58 5.85 3.02
CA ALA A 45 -12.93 6.07 2.48
C ALA A 45 -13.49 4.86 1.71
N HIS A 46 -12.65 3.93 1.26
CA HIS A 46 -13.02 2.78 0.45
C HIS A 46 -12.52 1.44 1.05
N ASN A 47 -12.32 1.37 2.37
CA ASN A 47 -11.74 0.19 3.03
C ASN A 47 -12.72 -0.99 3.18
N ASP A 48 -14.01 -0.79 2.95
CA ASP A 48 -15.02 -1.82 3.15
C ASP A 48 -14.81 -3.01 2.20
N GLY A 49 -14.81 -4.22 2.76
CA GLY A 49 -14.54 -5.46 2.04
C GLY A 49 -13.07 -5.67 1.60
N LEU A 50 -12.12 -4.88 2.13
CA LEU A 50 -10.69 -4.99 1.83
C LEU A 50 -9.86 -5.37 3.06
N LEU A 51 -8.94 -6.32 2.89
CA LEU A 51 -7.91 -6.69 3.88
C LEU A 51 -6.55 -6.18 3.45
N PHE A 52 -5.84 -5.51 4.36
CA PHE A 52 -4.52 -4.96 4.10
C PHE A 52 -3.44 -5.80 4.76
N LEU A 53 -2.37 -6.09 4.01
CA LEU A 53 -1.18 -6.77 4.52
C LEU A 53 -0.01 -5.80 4.60
N THR A 54 0.91 -6.09 5.51
CA THR A 54 2.06 -5.23 5.83
C THR A 54 3.09 -5.09 4.70
N GLY A 55 3.01 -5.91 3.65
CA GLY A 55 3.84 -5.80 2.44
C GLY A 55 5.28 -6.32 2.58
N GLY A 56 5.65 -6.88 3.73
CA GLY A 56 6.99 -7.43 3.97
C GLY A 56 8.09 -6.36 3.92
N TYR A 57 9.24 -6.72 3.35
CA TYR A 57 10.45 -5.88 3.31
C TYR A 57 10.28 -4.55 2.57
N THR A 58 9.43 -4.49 1.54
CA THR A 58 9.12 -3.28 0.77
C THR A 58 7.82 -2.59 1.22
N GLY A 59 7.22 -3.10 2.29
CA GLY A 59 5.93 -2.66 2.79
C GLY A 59 6.02 -1.56 3.82
N LEU A 60 4.88 -1.25 4.44
CA LEU A 60 4.71 -0.16 5.40
C LEU A 60 5.75 -0.20 6.54
N PHE A 61 6.12 -1.41 6.99
CA PHE A 61 7.05 -1.61 8.09
C PHE A 61 8.49 -1.86 7.65
N GLY A 62 8.76 -1.96 6.33
CA GLY A 62 10.09 -2.22 5.79
C GLY A 62 11.15 -1.26 6.33
N PRO A 63 10.98 0.07 6.16
CA PRO A 63 11.95 1.06 6.61
C PRO A 63 12.25 0.97 8.12
N ILE A 64 11.21 0.83 8.94
CA ILE A 64 11.31 0.72 10.41
C ILE A 64 12.05 -0.56 10.81
N ALA A 65 11.86 -1.67 10.09
CA ALA A 65 12.55 -2.93 10.35
C ALA A 65 14.03 -2.89 9.90
N THR A 66 14.36 -2.21 8.80
CA THR A 66 15.76 -2.04 8.36
C THR A 66 16.60 -1.17 9.30
N ASP A 67 15.99 -0.19 9.98
CA ASP A 67 16.69 0.57 11.01
C ASP A 67 17.08 -0.29 12.23
N ALA A 68 16.39 -1.43 12.45
CA ALA A 68 16.74 -2.38 13.51
C ALA A 68 17.91 -3.31 13.13
N ASP A 69 18.10 -3.62 11.84
CA ASP A 69 19.20 -4.48 11.36
C ASP A 69 20.48 -3.68 11.05
N ALA A 70 20.37 -2.37 10.80
CA ALA A 70 21.53 -1.47 10.68
C ALA A 70 22.36 -1.34 11.99
N ALA A 71 21.89 -1.90 13.11
CA ALA A 71 22.59 -1.96 14.38
C ALA A 71 23.48 -3.20 14.56
N CYS A 72 23.53 -4.14 13.61
CA CYS A 72 24.53 -5.20 13.63
C CYS A 72 25.72 -4.79 12.76
N PRO A 73 26.82 -4.24 13.32
CA PRO A 73 28.04 -4.06 12.55
C PRO A 73 28.50 -5.46 12.14
N SER A 74 28.42 -5.73 10.84
CA SER A 74 29.00 -6.91 10.22
C SER A 74 30.46 -7.04 10.63
N GLY A 75 30.73 -8.00 11.53
CA GLY A 75 32.05 -8.55 11.81
C GLY A 75 32.27 -9.82 11.01
#